data_AF-B2SWM5-F1
#
_entry.id   AF-B2SWM5-F1
#
_cell.length_a   1.000
_cell.length_b   1.000
_cell.length_c   1.000
_cell.angle_alpha   90.00
_cell.angle_beta   90.00
_cell.angle_gamma   90.00
#
_symmetry.space_group_name_H-M   'P 1'
#
loop_
_entity.id
_entity.type
_entity.pdbx_description
1 polymer ?
#
loop_
_entity_poly.entity_id
_entity_poly.type
_entity_poly.pdbx_seq_one_letter_code
_entity_poly.pdbx_strand_id
1 'polypeptide(L)'
;MTSVPRSFDDAWRRWIAENLLLDAPSSALQGALVGHGFDAADATREIDAALASPYFHGATRLRNRLRKREWILSVYGELNRMRAASDVIERRERLSRYAFFEQYYFQNRPVIITGAFDFWPARSLWSWDYLRERCGEREVEVQFGRESDANYEINQPKLRRTMRFADYVDLVEQSGPTNDFYMTANNTSHNRAALAALWSDVPPIDEYLDASSPDTGFFWMGPAGTKTPFHHDLTNNFMAQVIGRKQIKLVPLSDTPFMANHLHCYSQVDGAAIDYDSFPSMRQAQLIECTLAPGELLFLPIGWWHYVEGLDASVTMTFTNFLRSNEFSRHYDTYHEL
;
A
#
# COMPACT_ATOMS: atom_id res chain seq x y z
N MET A 1 -31.53 37.46 -25.85
CA MET A 1 -30.09 37.45 -25.51
C MET A 1 -29.45 36.35 -26.32
N THR A 2 -28.72 36.69 -27.38
CA THR A 2 -28.00 35.71 -28.20
C THR A 2 -26.84 35.15 -27.37
N SER A 3 -26.95 33.90 -26.92
CA SER A 3 -25.85 33.19 -26.27
C SER A 3 -24.70 33.11 -27.27
N VAL A 4 -23.53 33.64 -26.91
CA VAL A 4 -22.31 33.47 -27.69
C VAL A 4 -22.06 31.95 -27.80
N PRO A 5 -21.93 31.37 -29.00
CA PRO A 5 -21.65 29.96 -29.15
C PRO A 5 -20.36 29.61 -28.40
N ARG A 6 -20.45 28.60 -27.53
CA ARG A 6 -19.28 28.09 -26.81
C ARG A 6 -18.36 27.40 -27.81
N SER A 7 -17.10 27.82 -27.87
CA SER A 7 -16.10 27.19 -28.75
C SER A 7 -15.37 26.05 -28.06
N PHE A 8 -14.94 25.06 -28.84
CA PHE A 8 -14.11 23.96 -28.34
C PHE A 8 -12.67 24.44 -28.16
N ASP A 9 -12.23 24.46 -26.91
CA ASP A 9 -10.83 24.64 -26.51
C ASP A 9 -10.12 23.28 -26.37
N ASP A 10 -8.83 23.31 -26.04
CA ASP A 10 -8.02 22.10 -25.91
C ASP A 10 -8.42 21.23 -24.70
N ALA A 11 -9.07 21.81 -23.68
CA ALA A 11 -9.53 21.06 -22.52
C ALA A 11 -10.72 20.16 -22.91
N TRP A 12 -11.68 20.68 -23.67
CA TRP A 12 -12.79 19.87 -24.18
C TRP A 12 -12.34 18.84 -25.20
N ARG A 13 -11.39 19.18 -26.08
CA ARG A 13 -10.82 18.20 -27.03
C ARG A 13 -10.10 17.06 -26.32
N ARG A 14 -9.33 17.37 -25.27
CA ARG A 14 -8.70 16.36 -24.40
C ARG A 14 -9.76 15.47 -23.75
N TRP A 15 -10.77 16.07 -23.13
CA TRP A 15 -11.87 15.34 -22.48
C TRP A 15 -12.59 14.40 -23.46
N ILE A 16 -12.88 14.85 -24.69
CA ILE A 16 -13.46 14.01 -25.75
C ILE A 16 -12.54 12.82 -26.04
N ALA A 17 -11.25 13.07 -26.30
CA ALA A 17 -10.30 12.03 -26.65
C ALA A 17 -10.13 11.00 -25.52
N GLU A 18 -10.01 11.44 -24.27
CA GLU A 18 -9.90 10.57 -23.09
C GLU A 18 -11.13 9.68 -22.93
N ASN A 19 -12.34 10.26 -23.01
CA ASN A 19 -13.58 9.48 -22.86
C ASN A 19 -13.80 8.51 -24.03
N LEU A 20 -13.47 8.88 -25.26
CA LEU A 20 -13.48 7.94 -26.39
C LEU A 20 -12.47 6.80 -26.19
N LEU A 21 -11.28 7.09 -25.64
CA LEU A 21 -10.29 6.04 -25.31
C LEU A 21 -10.79 5.12 -24.18
N LEU A 22 -11.63 5.64 -23.27
CA LEU A 22 -12.36 4.86 -22.25
C LEU A 22 -13.61 4.15 -22.78
N ASP A 23 -13.81 4.10 -24.11
CA ASP A 23 -14.95 3.48 -24.81
C ASP A 23 -16.33 4.07 -24.47
N ALA A 24 -16.37 5.32 -23.99
CA ALA A 24 -17.64 6.01 -23.84
C ALA A 24 -18.30 6.23 -25.22
N PRO A 25 -19.59 5.91 -25.38
CA PRO A 25 -20.25 5.98 -26.68
C PRO A 25 -20.40 7.44 -27.14
N SER A 26 -20.21 7.69 -28.44
CA SER A 26 -20.29 9.04 -29.02
C SER A 26 -21.60 9.77 -28.69
N SER A 27 -22.72 9.04 -28.57
CA SER A 27 -24.01 9.60 -28.18
C SER A 27 -24.03 10.13 -26.74
N ALA A 28 -23.35 9.46 -25.81
CA ALA A 28 -23.22 9.94 -24.43
C ALA A 28 -22.35 11.19 -24.35
N LEU A 29 -21.24 11.22 -25.11
CA LEU A 29 -20.37 12.41 -25.19
C LEU A 29 -21.13 13.59 -25.79
N GLN A 30 -21.87 13.37 -26.88
CA GLN A 30 -22.70 14.41 -27.49
C GLN A 30 -23.73 14.94 -26.50
N GLY A 31 -24.44 14.06 -25.80
CA GLY A 31 -25.41 14.44 -24.76
C GLY A 31 -24.77 15.28 -23.65
N ALA A 32 -23.58 14.89 -23.18
CA ALA A 32 -22.83 15.64 -22.18
C ALA A 32 -22.38 17.02 -22.67
N LEU A 33 -21.88 17.13 -23.91
CA LEU A 33 -21.49 18.40 -24.52
C LEU A 33 -22.69 19.34 -24.71
N VAL A 34 -23.81 18.84 -25.22
CA VAL A 34 -25.05 19.63 -25.36
C VAL A 34 -25.54 20.10 -23.99
N GLY A 35 -25.48 19.23 -22.97
CA GLY A 35 -25.78 19.61 -21.58
C GLY A 35 -24.90 20.74 -21.04
N HIS A 36 -23.71 20.95 -21.60
CA HIS A 36 -22.78 22.05 -21.26
C HIS A 36 -22.88 23.26 -22.21
N GLY A 37 -23.90 23.31 -23.06
CA GLY A 37 -24.23 24.46 -23.92
C GLY A 37 -23.54 24.49 -25.28
N PHE A 38 -22.96 23.37 -25.73
CA PHE A 38 -22.47 23.23 -27.10
C PHE A 38 -23.64 22.92 -28.06
N ASP A 39 -23.54 23.41 -29.30
CA ASP A 39 -24.47 23.02 -30.35
C ASP A 39 -24.31 21.52 -30.68
N ALA A 40 -25.42 20.83 -30.90
CA ALA A 40 -25.43 19.38 -31.10
C ALA A 40 -24.70 18.95 -32.37
N ALA A 41 -24.79 19.73 -33.45
CA ALA A 41 -24.11 19.44 -34.70
C ALA A 41 -22.61 19.74 -34.57
N ASP A 42 -22.24 20.80 -33.85
CA ASP A 42 -20.84 21.13 -33.58
C ASP A 42 -20.17 20.04 -32.71
N ALA A 43 -20.86 19.56 -31.68
CA ALA A 43 -20.41 18.46 -30.84
C ALA A 43 -20.18 17.16 -31.64
N THR A 44 -21.11 16.80 -32.53
CA THR A 44 -20.93 15.64 -33.42
C THR A 44 -19.71 15.81 -34.32
N ARG A 45 -19.53 16.99 -34.93
CA ARG A 45 -18.39 17.23 -35.83
C ARG A 45 -17.05 17.13 -35.10
N GLU A 46 -16.95 17.62 -33.87
CA GLU A 46 -15.72 17.52 -33.08
C GLU A 46 -15.43 16.09 -32.62
N ILE A 47 -16.46 15.32 -32.23
CA ILE A 47 -16.31 13.89 -31.92
C ILE A 47 -15.86 13.11 -33.16
N ASP A 48 -16.48 13.34 -34.32
CA ASP A 48 -16.13 12.67 -35.58
C ASP A 48 -14.72 13.05 -36.04
N ALA A 49 -14.32 14.31 -35.86
CA ALA A 49 -12.97 14.77 -36.15
C ALA A 49 -11.92 14.09 -35.25
N ALA A 50 -12.23 13.91 -33.96
CA ALA A 50 -11.38 13.16 -33.05
C ALA A 50 -11.26 11.70 -33.49
N LEU A 51 -12.37 11.03 -33.81
CA LEU A 51 -12.38 9.65 -34.29
C LEU A 51 -11.61 9.46 -35.60
N ALA A 52 -11.67 10.42 -36.53
CA ALA A 52 -10.94 10.37 -37.80
C ALA A 52 -9.44 10.71 -37.67
N SER A 53 -9.01 11.27 -36.54
CA SER A 53 -7.65 11.78 -36.35
C SER A 53 -6.60 10.67 -36.38
N PRO A 54 -5.51 10.81 -37.16
CA PRO A 54 -4.41 9.84 -37.14
C PRO A 54 -3.71 9.77 -35.77
N TYR A 55 -3.71 10.86 -35.00
CA TYR A 55 -3.19 10.87 -33.64
C TYR A 55 -4.06 10.03 -32.70
N PHE A 56 -5.38 10.11 -32.84
CA PHE A 56 -6.32 9.28 -32.07
C PHE A 56 -6.20 7.80 -32.43
N HIS A 57 -6.02 7.46 -33.72
CA HIS A 57 -5.70 6.10 -34.15
C HIS A 57 -4.38 5.59 -33.54
N GLY A 58 -3.35 6.44 -33.48
CA GLY A 58 -2.09 6.16 -32.78
C GLY A 58 -2.30 5.87 -31.29
N ALA A 59 -3.06 6.72 -30.60
CA ALA A 59 -3.42 6.56 -29.19
C ALA A 59 -4.22 5.27 -28.96
N THR A 60 -5.17 4.95 -29.83
CA THR A 60 -5.96 3.70 -29.80
C THR A 60 -5.06 2.47 -29.90
N ARG A 61 -4.02 2.50 -30.75
CA ARG A 61 -3.04 1.41 -30.83
C ARG A 61 -2.25 1.25 -29.54
N LEU A 62 -1.85 2.36 -28.89
CA LEU A 62 -1.16 2.32 -27.59
C LEU A 62 -2.09 1.78 -26.49
N ARG A 63 -3.33 2.28 -26.42
CA ARG A 63 -4.38 1.77 -25.52
C ARG A 63 -4.57 0.26 -25.68
N ASN A 64 -4.69 -0.25 -26.91
CA ASN A 64 -4.86 -1.68 -27.14
C ASN A 64 -3.65 -2.50 -26.68
N ARG A 65 -2.43 -1.94 -26.75
CA ARG A 65 -1.23 -2.58 -26.18
C ARG A 65 -1.28 -2.60 -24.66
N LEU A 66 -1.78 -1.55 -24.01
CA LEU A 66 -1.99 -1.51 -22.57
C LEU A 66 -3.02 -2.55 -22.13
N ARG A 67 -4.19 -2.60 -22.80
CA ARG A 67 -5.22 -3.62 -22.54
C ARG A 67 -4.70 -5.05 -22.69
N LYS A 68 -3.81 -5.30 -23.64
CA LYS A 68 -3.16 -6.60 -23.76
C LYS A 68 -2.30 -6.93 -22.54
N ARG A 69 -1.60 -5.95 -21.96
CA ARG A 69 -0.81 -6.13 -20.73
C ARG A 69 -1.73 -6.38 -19.53
N GLU A 70 -2.80 -5.61 -19.41
CA GLU A 70 -3.84 -5.80 -18.37
C GLU A 70 -4.47 -7.19 -18.46
N TRP A 71 -4.79 -7.66 -19.66
CA TRP A 71 -5.31 -9.02 -19.87
C TRP A 71 -4.31 -10.10 -19.45
N ILE A 72 -3.02 -9.93 -19.73
CA ILE A 72 -1.99 -10.88 -19.26
C ILE A 72 -1.94 -10.89 -17.72
N LEU A 73 -2.02 -9.73 -17.07
CA LEU A 73 -2.09 -9.63 -15.60
C LEU A 73 -3.36 -10.27 -15.05
N SER A 74 -4.51 -10.09 -15.71
CA SER A 74 -5.76 -10.72 -15.28
C SER A 74 -5.71 -12.24 -15.39
N VAL A 75 -5.07 -12.79 -16.43
CA VAL A 75 -4.82 -14.23 -16.57
C VAL A 75 -3.95 -14.73 -15.41
N TYR A 76 -2.89 -14.00 -15.04
CA TYR A 76 -2.06 -14.36 -13.88
C TYR A 76 -2.87 -14.36 -12.57
N GLY A 77 -3.73 -13.35 -12.38
CA GLY A 77 -4.66 -13.30 -11.24
C GLY A 77 -5.64 -14.47 -11.22
N GLU A 78 -6.25 -14.81 -12.36
CA GLU A 78 -7.20 -15.93 -12.48
C GLU A 78 -6.53 -17.27 -12.15
N LEU A 79 -5.34 -17.54 -12.71
CA LEU A 79 -4.56 -18.74 -12.41
C LEU A 79 -4.19 -18.82 -10.93
N ASN A 80 -3.83 -17.69 -10.30
CA ASN A 80 -3.56 -17.63 -8.87
C ASN A 80 -4.79 -17.97 -8.01
N ARG A 81 -5.98 -17.51 -8.41
CA ARG A 81 -7.24 -17.83 -7.73
C ARG A 81 -7.63 -19.31 -7.85
N MET A 82 -7.25 -19.98 -8.94
CA MET A 82 -7.48 -21.43 -9.12
C MET A 82 -6.67 -22.31 -8.17
N ARG A 83 -5.62 -21.77 -7.53
CA ARG A 83 -4.83 -22.51 -6.53
C ARG A 83 -5.71 -22.85 -5.31
N ALA A 84 -5.48 -24.02 -4.73
CA ALA A 84 -6.07 -24.35 -3.43
C ALA A 84 -5.68 -23.31 -2.36
N ALA A 85 -6.64 -22.94 -1.52
CA ALA A 85 -6.46 -21.95 -0.44
C ALA A 85 -5.90 -20.61 -0.96
N SER A 86 -6.38 -20.14 -2.12
CA SER A 86 -6.00 -18.84 -2.69
C SER A 86 -6.62 -17.65 -1.94
N ASP A 87 -7.65 -17.90 -1.14
CA ASP A 87 -8.45 -16.95 -0.36
C ASP A 87 -7.98 -16.78 1.10
N VAL A 88 -6.91 -17.47 1.50
CA VAL A 88 -6.33 -17.38 2.85
C VAL A 88 -4.81 -17.25 2.78
N ILE A 89 -4.23 -16.58 3.77
CA ILE A 89 -2.78 -16.51 3.92
C ILE A 89 -2.29 -17.76 4.64
N GLU A 90 -1.50 -18.57 3.92
CA GLU A 90 -0.92 -19.81 4.44
C GLU A 90 -0.02 -19.53 5.64
N ARG A 91 -0.09 -20.39 6.67
CA ARG A 91 0.79 -20.37 7.84
C ARG A 91 1.75 -21.55 7.79
N ARG A 92 3.06 -21.28 7.92
CA ARG A 92 4.12 -22.29 7.87
C ARG A 92 5.06 -22.15 9.04
N GLU A 93 5.21 -23.21 9.81
CA GLU A 93 6.17 -23.25 10.90
C GLU A 93 7.59 -23.45 10.36
N ARG A 94 8.52 -22.59 10.81
CA ARG A 94 9.97 -22.68 10.56
C ARG A 94 10.30 -23.01 9.10
N LEU A 95 9.70 -22.23 8.19
CA LEU A 95 9.82 -22.41 6.75
C LEU A 95 11.29 -22.33 6.33
N SER A 96 11.83 -23.36 5.67
CA SER A 96 13.24 -23.31 5.25
C SER A 96 13.50 -22.22 4.20
N ARG A 97 14.72 -21.69 4.14
CA ARG A 97 15.18 -20.73 3.13
C ARG A 97 14.80 -21.14 1.72
N TYR A 98 15.07 -22.39 1.36
CA TYR A 98 14.77 -22.91 0.02
C TYR A 98 13.26 -22.86 -0.27
N ALA A 99 12.44 -23.38 0.65
CA ALA A 99 10.99 -23.37 0.47
C ALA A 99 10.42 -21.95 0.43
N PHE A 100 10.91 -21.06 1.30
CA PHE A 100 10.54 -19.64 1.31
C PHE A 100 10.78 -18.98 -0.04
N PHE A 101 12.01 -19.07 -0.57
CA PHE A 101 12.33 -18.40 -1.82
C PHE A 101 11.60 -19.02 -3.02
N GLU A 102 11.59 -20.35 -3.15
CA GLU A 102 11.02 -21.03 -4.32
C GLU A 102 9.49 -20.99 -4.37
N GLN A 103 8.81 -21.09 -3.22
CA GLN A 103 7.36 -21.26 -3.17
C GLN A 103 6.59 -19.97 -2.88
N TYR A 104 7.28 -18.94 -2.35
CA TYR A 104 6.66 -17.70 -1.90
C TYR A 104 7.31 -16.47 -2.53
N TYR A 105 8.61 -16.23 -2.28
CA TYR A 105 9.29 -15.03 -2.79
C TYR A 105 9.27 -14.96 -4.32
N PHE A 106 9.73 -16.00 -5.01
CA PHE A 106 9.76 -16.03 -6.48
C PHE A 106 8.38 -16.19 -7.13
N GLN A 107 7.39 -16.65 -6.36
CA GLN A 107 6.02 -16.83 -6.83
C GLN A 107 5.11 -15.64 -6.52
N ASN A 108 5.63 -14.58 -5.88
CA ASN A 108 4.86 -13.43 -5.42
C ASN A 108 3.65 -13.86 -4.54
N ARG A 109 3.87 -14.79 -3.61
CA ARG A 109 2.82 -15.32 -2.73
C ARG A 109 3.09 -14.94 -1.27
N PRO A 110 2.13 -14.35 -0.55
CA PRO A 110 2.27 -14.05 0.87
C PRO A 110 2.25 -15.34 1.69
N VAL A 111 2.94 -15.30 2.83
CA VAL A 111 2.95 -16.40 3.82
C VAL A 111 3.20 -15.83 5.20
N ILE A 112 2.55 -16.40 6.21
CA ILE A 112 2.89 -16.16 7.60
C ILE A 112 3.80 -17.28 8.06
N ILE A 113 4.99 -16.94 8.55
CA ILE A 113 5.97 -17.90 9.06
C ILE A 113 5.96 -17.83 10.59
N THR A 114 5.64 -18.95 11.24
CA THR A 114 5.72 -19.07 12.70
C THR A 114 7.07 -19.64 13.12
N GLY A 115 7.54 -19.26 14.30
CA GLY A 115 8.81 -19.74 14.85
C GLY A 115 10.07 -19.23 14.15
N ALA A 116 9.93 -18.28 13.22
CA ALA A 116 11.03 -17.70 12.45
C ALA A 116 11.97 -16.82 13.29
N PHE A 117 11.48 -16.27 14.40
CA PHE A 117 12.22 -15.35 15.26
C PHE A 117 12.01 -15.62 16.76
N ASP A 118 11.70 -16.86 17.13
CA ASP A 118 11.56 -17.28 18.54
C ASP A 118 12.83 -17.03 19.37
N PHE A 119 13.98 -16.96 18.70
CA PHE A 119 15.29 -16.71 19.31
C PHE A 119 15.53 -15.24 19.68
N TRP A 120 14.67 -14.31 19.27
CA TRP A 120 14.83 -12.89 19.61
C TRP A 120 14.66 -12.66 21.12
N PRO A 121 15.62 -11.99 21.79
CA PRO A 121 15.42 -11.53 23.17
C PRO A 121 14.14 -10.70 23.33
N ALA A 122 13.77 -9.92 22.30
CA ALA A 122 12.54 -9.14 22.30
C ALA A 122 11.26 -9.96 22.58
N ARG A 123 11.24 -11.26 22.28
CA ARG A 123 10.08 -12.14 22.52
C ARG A 123 9.77 -12.35 24.00
N SER A 124 10.77 -12.22 24.87
CA SER A 124 10.62 -12.43 26.31
C SER A 124 10.89 -11.17 27.12
N LEU A 125 11.74 -10.27 26.64
CA LEU A 125 12.13 -9.05 27.36
C LEU A 125 11.15 -7.90 27.14
N TRP A 126 10.61 -7.72 25.94
CA TRP A 126 9.86 -6.51 25.64
C TRP A 126 8.49 -6.51 26.31
N SER A 127 8.36 -5.62 27.29
CA SER A 127 7.14 -5.14 27.90
C SER A 127 7.14 -3.61 27.84
N TRP A 128 6.00 -2.96 28.09
CA TRP A 128 5.95 -1.49 28.20
C TRP A 128 6.94 -0.98 29.27
N ASP A 129 7.11 -1.73 30.36
CA ASP A 129 8.13 -1.47 31.39
C ASP A 129 9.55 -1.52 30.86
N TYR A 130 9.91 -2.59 30.17
CA TYR A 130 11.23 -2.73 29.58
C TYR A 130 11.53 -1.63 28.56
N LEU A 131 10.56 -1.26 27.72
CA LEU A 131 10.72 -0.19 26.73
C LEU A 131 11.00 1.16 27.40
N ARG A 132 10.25 1.49 28.47
CA ARG A 132 10.49 2.70 29.29
C ARG A 132 11.85 2.68 29.95
N GLU A 133 12.24 1.58 30.58
CA GLU A 133 13.54 1.49 31.27
C GLU A 133 14.72 1.55 30.30
N ARG A 134 14.61 0.88 29.14
CA ARG A 134 15.73 0.70 28.21
C ARG A 134 16.04 1.95 27.40
N CYS A 135 15.01 2.66 26.95
CA CYS A 135 15.14 3.78 26.02
C CYS A 135 14.36 5.03 26.46
N GLY A 136 13.77 5.07 27.65
CA GLY A 136 12.80 6.09 28.06
C GLY A 136 13.26 7.53 27.91
N GLU A 137 14.50 7.85 28.28
CA GLU A 137 15.06 9.20 28.21
C GLU A 137 15.49 9.63 26.79
N ARG A 138 15.38 8.74 25.79
CA ARG A 138 15.73 9.05 24.41
C ARG A 138 14.62 9.89 23.78
N GLU A 139 14.99 10.87 22.98
CA GLU A 139 14.03 11.60 22.16
C GLU A 139 13.73 10.84 20.88
N VAL A 140 12.45 10.67 20.58
CA VAL A 140 11.95 10.01 19.37
C VAL A 140 11.04 10.95 18.59
N GLU A 141 10.95 10.71 17.29
CA GLU A 141 10.00 11.35 16.38
C GLU A 141 8.79 10.43 16.17
N VAL A 142 7.60 11.00 16.28
CA VAL A 142 6.33 10.28 16.11
C VAL A 142 5.44 11.10 15.20
N GLN A 143 4.66 10.45 14.35
CA GLN A 143 3.60 11.12 13.63
C GLN A 143 2.42 11.40 14.58
N PHE A 144 1.88 12.61 14.57
CA PHE A 144 0.85 13.10 15.50
C PHE A 144 -0.21 13.94 14.76
N GLY A 145 -1.43 14.03 15.26
CA GLY A 145 -2.51 14.79 14.60
C GLY A 145 -3.08 14.07 13.36
N ARG A 146 -2.87 12.75 13.23
CA ARG A 146 -3.24 11.98 12.04
C ARG A 146 -4.74 11.93 11.80
N GLU A 147 -5.56 12.04 12.84
CA GLU A 147 -7.02 12.06 12.69
C GLU A 147 -7.53 13.39 12.11
N SER A 148 -6.71 14.44 12.14
CA SER A 148 -7.06 15.75 11.59
C SER A 148 -6.70 15.92 10.10
N ASP A 149 -6.03 14.94 9.49
CA ASP A 149 -5.59 14.99 8.08
C ASP A 149 -5.98 13.70 7.36
N ALA A 150 -6.89 13.78 6.39
CA ALA A 150 -7.33 12.63 5.60
C ALA A 150 -6.20 11.95 4.79
N ASN A 151 -5.10 12.67 4.55
CA ASN A 151 -3.92 12.19 3.81
C ASN A 151 -2.71 12.05 4.74
N TYR A 152 -2.91 11.65 5.99
CA TYR A 152 -1.86 11.61 7.02
C TYR A 152 -0.58 10.87 6.57
N GLU A 153 -0.65 9.73 5.87
CA GLU A 153 0.57 9.05 5.38
C GLU A 153 1.36 9.88 4.36
N ILE A 154 0.65 10.55 3.44
CA ILE A 154 1.27 11.38 2.39
C ILE A 154 1.84 12.67 3.00
N ASN A 155 1.11 13.26 3.95
CA ASN A 155 1.47 14.51 4.62
C ASN A 155 2.35 14.31 5.86
N GLN A 156 2.90 13.10 6.09
CA GLN A 156 3.65 12.78 7.30
C GLN A 156 4.78 13.76 7.69
N PRO A 157 5.52 14.42 6.76
CA PRO A 157 6.56 15.38 7.15
C PRO A 157 6.01 16.55 7.98
N LYS A 158 4.74 16.92 7.80
CA LYS A 158 4.06 18.02 8.51
C LYS A 158 3.50 17.60 9.87
N LEU A 159 3.39 16.31 10.10
CA LEU A 159 2.74 15.71 11.26
C LEU A 159 3.75 15.18 12.28
N ARG A 160 5.02 15.58 12.17
CA ARG A 160 6.09 15.09 13.03
C ARG A 160 6.13 15.83 14.36
N ARG A 161 6.24 15.08 15.45
CA ARG A 161 6.46 15.59 16.80
C ARG A 161 7.59 14.84 17.48
N THR A 162 8.49 15.58 18.13
CA THR A 162 9.54 15.01 18.99
C THR A 162 9.05 14.94 20.42
N MET A 163 9.33 13.83 21.11
CA MET A 163 9.05 13.65 22.54
C MET A 163 9.97 12.59 23.16
N ARG A 164 9.98 12.54 24.49
CA ARG A 164 10.67 11.49 25.24
C ARG A 164 10.00 10.13 24.96
N PHE A 165 10.80 9.09 24.78
CA PHE A 165 10.27 7.77 24.45
C PHE A 165 9.41 7.21 25.58
N ALA A 166 9.74 7.46 26.85
CA ALA A 166 8.90 7.03 27.97
C ALA A 166 7.50 7.64 27.90
N ASP A 167 7.41 8.94 27.60
CA ASP A 167 6.14 9.65 27.48
C ASP A 167 5.33 9.10 26.29
N TYR A 168 6.01 8.70 25.21
CA TYR A 168 5.35 8.03 24.07
C TYR A 168 4.83 6.63 24.43
N VAL A 169 5.60 5.84 25.18
CA VAL A 169 5.17 4.53 25.66
C VAL A 169 3.92 4.65 26.52
N ASP A 170 3.88 5.65 27.41
CA ASP A 170 2.71 5.93 28.25
C ASP A 170 1.47 6.28 27.39
N LEU A 171 1.64 7.10 26.35
CA LEU A 171 0.56 7.39 25.40
C LEU A 171 0.03 6.12 24.72
N VAL A 172 0.93 5.26 24.22
CA VAL A 172 0.56 4.01 23.54
C VAL A 172 -0.18 3.05 24.48
N GLU A 173 0.27 2.93 25.72
CA GLU A 173 -0.30 2.03 26.72
C GLU A 173 -1.67 2.50 27.23
N GLN A 174 -1.88 3.81 27.36
CA GLN A 174 -3.03 4.38 28.09
C GLN A 174 -4.17 4.91 27.22
N SER A 175 -3.92 5.25 25.94
CA SER A 175 -4.88 6.04 25.14
C SER A 175 -6.10 5.26 24.62
N GLY A 176 -6.12 3.93 24.73
CA GLY A 176 -7.14 3.11 24.07
C GLY A 176 -7.06 3.22 22.53
N PRO A 177 -8.13 2.87 21.80
CA PRO A 177 -8.13 2.91 20.34
C PRO A 177 -8.08 4.35 19.78
N THR A 178 -7.04 4.68 19.01
CA THR A 178 -6.91 5.94 18.28
C THR A 178 -5.94 5.78 17.11
N ASN A 179 -6.14 6.58 16.06
CA ASN A 179 -5.19 6.70 14.95
C ASN A 179 -4.30 7.95 15.08
N ASP A 180 -4.53 8.82 16.06
CA ASP A 180 -3.99 10.19 16.08
C ASP A 180 -2.46 10.26 16.11
N PHE A 181 -1.82 9.26 16.73
CA PHE A 181 -0.37 9.17 16.78
C PHE A 181 0.16 7.77 16.47
N TYR A 182 1.30 7.72 15.77
CA TYR A 182 1.95 6.47 15.37
C TYR A 182 3.42 6.68 15.03
N MET A 183 4.28 5.77 15.49
CA MET A 183 5.69 5.69 15.08
C MET A 183 5.78 4.77 13.86
N THR A 184 6.21 5.29 12.72
CA THR A 184 6.23 4.58 11.44
C THR A 184 7.63 4.50 10.83
N ALA A 185 7.77 3.75 9.72
CA ALA A 185 9.00 3.71 8.93
C ALA A 185 9.50 5.11 8.53
N ASN A 186 8.61 6.09 8.37
CA ASN A 186 8.97 7.46 7.97
C ASN A 186 9.74 8.23 9.05
N ASN A 187 9.77 7.75 10.30
CA ASN A 187 10.52 8.33 11.41
C ASN A 187 11.87 7.62 11.67
N THR A 188 12.28 6.70 10.79
CA THR A 188 13.31 5.70 11.11
C THR A 188 14.71 6.27 11.26
N SER A 189 15.13 7.28 10.49
CA SER A 189 16.53 7.75 10.53
C SER A 189 16.93 8.25 11.93
N HIS A 190 16.09 9.08 12.57
CA HIS A 190 16.29 9.54 13.94
C HIS A 190 16.02 8.43 14.96
N ASN A 191 14.87 7.77 14.86
CA ASN A 191 14.43 6.78 15.84
C ASN A 191 15.32 5.55 15.92
N ARG A 192 15.95 5.16 14.81
CA ARG A 192 16.88 4.04 14.78
C ARG A 192 18.07 4.28 15.69
N ALA A 193 18.66 5.48 15.64
CA ALA A 193 19.76 5.84 16.52
C ALA A 193 19.29 5.97 17.98
N ALA A 194 18.14 6.62 18.20
CA ALA A 194 17.55 6.78 19.53
C ALA A 194 17.24 5.43 20.21
N LEU A 195 16.74 4.45 19.45
CA LEU A 195 16.30 3.14 19.90
C LEU A 195 17.32 2.03 19.65
N ALA A 196 18.60 2.36 19.40
CA ALA A 196 19.66 1.39 19.09
C ALA A 196 19.78 0.24 20.11
N ALA A 197 19.47 0.50 21.39
CA ALA A 197 19.48 -0.50 22.45
C ALA A 197 18.33 -1.52 22.39
N LEU A 198 17.26 -1.24 21.63
CA LEU A 198 16.21 -2.20 21.31
C LEU A 198 16.58 -3.04 20.08
N TRP A 199 17.30 -2.46 19.11
CA TRP A 199 17.78 -3.18 17.94
C TRP A 199 18.73 -4.34 18.28
N SER A 200 19.42 -4.30 19.43
CA SER A 200 20.22 -5.44 19.91
C SER A 200 19.39 -6.65 20.32
N ASP A 201 18.10 -6.45 20.61
CA ASP A 201 17.16 -7.52 21.02
C ASP A 201 16.46 -8.16 19.81
N VAL A 202 16.77 -7.68 18.61
CA VAL A 202 16.18 -8.08 17.32
C VAL A 202 17.31 -8.49 16.35
N PRO A 203 18.07 -9.57 16.65
CA PRO A 203 19.11 -10.05 15.74
C PRO A 203 18.52 -10.45 14.37
N PRO A 204 19.27 -10.34 13.26
CA PRO A 204 18.77 -10.68 11.93
C PRO A 204 18.20 -12.10 11.84
N ILE A 205 17.16 -12.28 11.01
CA ILE A 205 16.62 -13.60 10.66
C ILE A 205 17.41 -14.16 9.48
N ASP A 206 18.62 -14.65 9.76
CA ASP A 206 19.61 -15.08 8.75
C ASP A 206 19.12 -16.17 7.78
N GLU A 207 18.03 -16.87 8.11
CA GLU A 207 17.39 -17.82 7.20
C GLU A 207 16.96 -17.12 5.90
N TYR A 208 16.54 -15.86 5.96
CA TYR A 208 15.95 -15.12 4.85
C TYR A 208 16.61 -13.77 4.55
N LEU A 209 17.23 -13.14 5.55
CA LEU A 209 17.77 -11.79 5.50
C LEU A 209 19.30 -11.77 5.43
N ASP A 210 19.84 -10.78 4.73
CA ASP A 210 21.27 -10.49 4.65
C ASP A 210 21.69 -9.59 5.82
N ALA A 211 22.35 -10.18 6.81
CA ALA A 211 22.88 -9.47 7.97
C ALA A 211 24.00 -8.46 7.63
N SER A 212 24.61 -8.54 6.45
CA SER A 212 25.64 -7.59 6.01
C SER A 212 25.08 -6.34 5.35
N SER A 213 23.77 -6.33 5.05
CA SER A 213 23.10 -5.19 4.44
C SER A 213 23.11 -3.97 5.38
N PRO A 214 23.36 -2.75 4.86
CA PRO A 214 23.21 -1.52 5.63
C PRO A 214 21.74 -1.22 5.94
N ASP A 215 20.82 -1.67 5.09
CA ASP A 215 19.39 -1.67 5.38
C ASP A 215 19.07 -2.86 6.28
N THR A 216 18.42 -2.59 7.40
CA THR A 216 18.17 -3.55 8.48
C THR A 216 16.77 -3.37 9.07
N GLY A 217 15.90 -2.67 8.34
CA GLY A 217 14.48 -2.59 8.66
C GLY A 217 14.02 -1.35 9.42
N PHE A 218 12.74 -1.38 9.78
CA PHE A 218 11.99 -0.26 10.38
C PHE A 218 11.29 -0.69 11.67
N PHE A 219 11.18 0.24 12.62
CA PHE A 219 10.51 0.04 13.90
C PHE A 219 9.14 0.73 13.89
N TRP A 220 8.10 -0.03 14.21
CA TRP A 220 6.73 0.47 14.25
C TRP A 220 6.14 0.27 15.64
N MET A 221 5.55 1.31 16.20
CA MET A 221 4.91 1.24 17.51
C MET A 221 3.74 2.21 17.59
N GLY A 222 2.59 1.77 18.09
CA GLY A 222 1.42 2.62 18.26
C GLY A 222 0.32 1.95 19.08
N PRO A 223 -0.72 2.72 19.45
CA PRO A 223 -1.87 2.20 20.17
C PRO A 223 -2.72 1.29 19.28
N ALA A 224 -3.75 0.68 19.88
CA ALA A 224 -4.86 0.11 19.11
C ALA A 224 -5.50 1.20 18.25
N GLY A 225 -6.11 0.83 17.11
CA GLY A 225 -6.77 1.76 16.19
C GLY A 225 -5.84 2.43 15.17
N THR A 226 -4.53 2.15 15.20
CA THR A 226 -3.59 2.69 14.21
C THR A 226 -3.86 2.17 12.80
N LYS A 227 -4.10 3.13 11.91
CA LYS A 227 -4.35 3.13 10.46
C LYS A 227 -3.11 3.04 9.60
N THR A 228 -2.97 2.09 8.67
CA THR A 228 -2.18 2.31 7.46
C THR A 228 -3.08 2.02 6.24
N PRO A 229 -3.40 3.05 5.43
CA PRO A 229 -4.37 2.95 4.33
C PRO A 229 -3.92 1.96 3.26
N PHE A 230 -4.82 1.60 2.35
CA PHE A 230 -4.46 0.73 1.24
C PHE A 230 -3.33 1.33 0.40
N HIS A 231 -2.23 0.60 0.34
CA HIS A 231 -1.09 0.90 -0.51
C HIS A 231 -0.39 -0.38 -0.93
N HIS A 232 0.54 -0.30 -1.88
CA HIS A 232 1.53 -1.35 -2.11
C HIS A 232 2.93 -0.79 -1.95
N ASP A 233 3.90 -1.68 -1.80
CA ASP A 233 5.30 -1.28 -1.70
C ASP A 233 6.04 -1.48 -3.03
N LEU A 234 7.18 -0.81 -3.12
CA LEU A 234 8.16 -0.96 -4.21
C LEU A 234 9.21 -2.04 -3.92
N THR A 235 9.05 -2.75 -2.80
CA THR A 235 9.92 -3.80 -2.30
C THR A 235 9.08 -4.96 -1.78
N ASN A 236 9.66 -6.14 -1.66
CA ASN A 236 9.13 -7.16 -0.76
C ASN A 236 9.42 -6.73 0.68
N ASN A 237 8.56 -7.13 1.62
CA ASN A 237 8.68 -6.81 3.03
C ASN A 237 8.45 -8.04 3.90
N PHE A 238 9.18 -8.13 5.00
CA PHE A 238 8.73 -8.90 6.16
C PHE A 238 8.08 -7.98 7.18
N MET A 239 7.05 -8.47 7.87
CA MET A 239 6.47 -7.85 9.07
C MET A 239 6.53 -8.86 10.22
N ALA A 240 7.44 -8.65 11.16
CA ALA A 240 7.59 -9.44 12.37
C ALA A 240 6.80 -8.80 13.51
N GLN A 241 5.72 -9.45 13.93
CA GLN A 241 4.87 -8.93 15.01
C GLN A 241 5.42 -9.35 16.37
N VAL A 242 5.82 -8.37 17.20
CA VAL A 242 6.47 -8.64 18.49
C VAL A 242 5.49 -8.50 19.65
N ILE A 243 4.74 -7.40 19.71
CA ILE A 243 3.72 -7.11 20.74
C ILE A 243 2.41 -6.76 20.05
N GLY A 244 1.27 -7.20 20.60
CA GLY A 244 -0.06 -6.91 20.08
C GLY A 244 -0.37 -7.57 18.74
N ARG A 245 -1.61 -7.42 18.26
CA ARG A 245 -2.08 -7.97 16.99
C ARG A 245 -2.39 -6.88 15.98
N LYS A 246 -2.28 -7.23 14.70
CA LYS A 246 -2.71 -6.37 13.58
C LYS A 246 -3.68 -7.11 12.68
N GLN A 247 -4.77 -6.46 12.28
CA GLN A 247 -5.63 -6.91 11.19
C GLN A 247 -5.04 -6.41 9.88
N ILE A 248 -4.93 -7.30 8.90
CA ILE A 248 -4.37 -6.99 7.60
C ILE A 248 -5.36 -7.43 6.53
N LYS A 249 -5.66 -6.52 5.61
CA LYS A 249 -6.41 -6.83 4.39
C LYS A 249 -5.44 -6.76 3.22
N LEU A 250 -5.47 -7.77 2.35
CA LEU A 250 -4.51 -7.99 1.28
C LEU A 250 -5.26 -8.15 -0.05
N VAL A 251 -4.76 -7.53 -1.11
CA VAL A 251 -5.22 -7.73 -2.48
C VAL A 251 -4.01 -8.03 -3.39
N PRO A 252 -4.04 -9.09 -4.20
CA PRO A 252 -2.92 -9.47 -5.07
C PRO A 252 -2.54 -8.35 -6.06
N LEU A 253 -1.26 -8.30 -6.45
CA LEU A 253 -0.79 -7.28 -7.41
C LEU A 253 -1.52 -7.34 -8.77
N SER A 254 -2.03 -8.51 -9.15
CA SER A 254 -2.77 -8.72 -10.40
C SER A 254 -4.08 -7.94 -10.44
N ASP A 255 -4.60 -7.59 -9.27
CA ASP A 255 -5.89 -6.92 -9.08
C ASP A 255 -5.72 -5.40 -8.93
N THR A 256 -4.52 -4.87 -9.15
CA THR A 256 -4.21 -3.42 -9.19
C THR A 256 -5.24 -2.59 -10.00
N PRO A 257 -5.74 -3.03 -11.17
CA PRO A 257 -6.75 -2.28 -11.91
C PRO A 257 -8.05 -2.01 -11.12
N PHE A 258 -8.33 -2.76 -10.05
CA PHE A 258 -9.53 -2.62 -9.23
C PHE A 258 -9.32 -1.73 -8.01
N MET A 259 -8.08 -1.39 -7.67
CA MET A 259 -7.69 -0.77 -6.40
C MET A 259 -7.78 0.75 -6.39
N ALA A 260 -8.35 1.39 -7.42
CA ALA A 260 -8.45 2.86 -7.50
C ALA A 260 -7.14 3.57 -7.10
N ASN A 261 -6.03 3.09 -7.66
CA ASN A 261 -4.71 3.67 -7.44
C ASN A 261 -4.72 5.11 -7.94
N HIS A 262 -4.48 6.06 -7.03
CA HIS A 262 -4.63 7.47 -7.33
C HIS A 262 -3.34 8.26 -7.23
N LEU A 263 -2.46 7.90 -6.30
CA LEU A 263 -1.22 8.63 -6.08
C LEU A 263 -0.12 7.63 -5.76
N HIS A 264 0.92 7.60 -6.58
CA HIS A 264 2.05 6.69 -6.38
C HIS A 264 1.57 5.24 -6.15
N CYS A 265 1.73 4.74 -4.92
CA CYS A 265 1.34 3.41 -4.50
C CYS A 265 0.08 3.36 -3.62
N TYR A 266 -0.63 4.48 -3.46
CA TYR A 266 -1.81 4.62 -2.60
C TYR A 266 -3.11 4.47 -3.38
N SER A 267 -4.10 3.91 -2.69
CA SER A 267 -5.48 3.78 -3.12
C SER A 267 -6.35 4.87 -2.50
N GLN A 268 -7.40 5.29 -3.21
CA GLN A 268 -8.48 6.09 -2.64
C GLN A 268 -9.48 5.27 -1.79
N VAL A 269 -9.43 3.94 -1.87
CA VAL A 269 -10.35 3.06 -1.15
C VAL A 269 -9.99 3.05 0.34
N ASP A 270 -10.93 3.38 1.21
CA ASP A 270 -10.77 3.19 2.65
C ASP A 270 -10.88 1.70 3.00
N GLY A 271 -9.76 1.12 3.42
CA GLY A 271 -9.70 -0.28 3.84
C GLY A 271 -10.47 -0.57 5.13
N ALA A 272 -10.72 0.42 5.98
CA ALA A 272 -11.53 0.25 7.17
C ALA A 272 -13.02 0.06 6.83
N ALA A 273 -13.51 0.79 5.82
CA ALA A 273 -14.90 0.80 5.39
C ALA A 273 -15.00 0.97 3.87
N ILE A 274 -14.90 -0.13 3.13
CA ILE A 274 -14.91 -0.12 1.66
C ILE A 274 -16.30 0.28 1.15
N ASP A 275 -16.40 1.43 0.49
CA ASP A 275 -17.61 1.88 -0.22
C ASP A 275 -17.65 1.30 -1.64
N TYR A 276 -18.40 0.21 -1.82
CA TYR A 276 -18.55 -0.45 -3.11
C TYR A 276 -19.46 0.28 -4.10
N ASP A 277 -20.20 1.30 -3.68
CA ASP A 277 -21.02 2.10 -4.60
C ASP A 277 -20.15 3.18 -5.26
N SER A 278 -19.24 3.78 -4.50
CA SER A 278 -18.20 4.68 -5.03
C SER A 278 -17.09 3.92 -5.78
N PHE A 279 -16.74 2.71 -5.34
CA PHE A 279 -15.68 1.87 -5.92
C PHE A 279 -16.19 0.48 -6.36
N PRO A 280 -17.07 0.40 -7.36
CA PRO A 280 -17.68 -0.87 -7.77
C PRO A 280 -16.68 -1.91 -8.31
N SER A 281 -15.52 -1.48 -8.82
CA SER A 281 -14.43 -2.36 -9.26
C SER A 281 -13.89 -3.25 -8.14
N MET A 282 -13.94 -2.79 -6.89
CA MET A 282 -13.49 -3.56 -5.72
C MET A 282 -14.26 -4.86 -5.53
N ARG A 283 -15.47 -5.00 -6.10
CA ARG A 283 -16.21 -6.27 -6.09
C ARG A 283 -15.52 -7.38 -6.91
N GLN A 284 -14.59 -7.02 -7.79
CA GLN A 284 -13.80 -7.96 -8.61
C GLN A 284 -12.46 -8.32 -7.98
N ALA A 285 -11.99 -7.51 -7.03
CA ALA A 285 -10.73 -7.72 -6.31
C ALA A 285 -10.85 -8.91 -5.36
N GLN A 286 -9.79 -9.73 -5.29
CA GLN A 286 -9.66 -10.78 -4.29
C GLN A 286 -9.16 -10.16 -2.98
N LEU A 287 -10.08 -9.82 -2.09
CA LEU A 287 -9.78 -9.34 -0.74
C LEU A 287 -9.53 -10.54 0.20
N ILE A 288 -8.32 -10.61 0.75
CA ILE A 288 -7.91 -11.63 1.71
C ILE A 288 -7.66 -10.95 3.06
N GLU A 289 -8.21 -11.50 4.13
CA GLU A 289 -8.02 -10.95 5.48
C GLU A 289 -7.27 -11.91 6.39
N CYS A 290 -6.35 -11.38 7.20
CA CYS A 290 -5.70 -12.14 8.26
C CYS A 290 -5.40 -11.27 9.47
N THR A 291 -5.34 -11.90 10.65
CA THR A 291 -4.76 -11.28 11.85
C THR A 291 -3.34 -11.77 12.01
N LEU A 292 -2.38 -10.84 12.13
CA LEU A 292 -0.99 -11.12 12.45
C LEU A 292 -0.78 -11.02 13.97
N ALA A 293 -0.35 -12.13 14.59
CA ALA A 293 -0.21 -12.26 16.04
C ALA A 293 1.26 -12.22 16.51
N PRO A 294 1.53 -11.95 17.81
CA PRO A 294 2.89 -11.98 18.35
C PRO A 294 3.63 -13.29 18.06
N GLY A 295 4.84 -13.21 17.47
CA GLY A 295 5.63 -14.38 17.06
C GLY A 295 5.41 -14.81 15.61
N GLU A 296 4.51 -14.15 14.87
CA GLU A 296 4.26 -14.40 13.45
C GLU A 296 5.04 -13.42 12.56
N LEU A 297 5.63 -13.95 11.48
CA LEU A 297 6.37 -13.19 10.47
C LEU A 297 5.60 -13.22 9.15
N LEU A 298 4.93 -12.13 8.77
CA LEU A 298 4.28 -12.03 7.47
C LEU A 298 5.30 -11.67 6.39
N PHE A 299 5.41 -12.49 5.36
CA PHE A 299 5.98 -12.09 4.08
C PHE A 299 4.92 -11.39 3.25
N LEU A 300 5.19 -10.13 2.92
CA LEU A 300 4.40 -9.29 2.04
C LEU A 300 5.16 -9.13 0.72
N PRO A 301 4.73 -9.83 -0.35
CA PRO A 301 5.41 -9.75 -1.63
C PRO A 301 5.22 -8.37 -2.25
N ILE A 302 6.20 -7.94 -3.03
CA ILE A 302 6.15 -6.66 -3.75
C ILE A 302 4.86 -6.52 -4.58
N GLY A 303 4.29 -5.32 -4.58
CA GLY A 303 3.09 -4.99 -5.34
C GLY A 303 1.78 -5.50 -4.74
N TRP A 304 1.82 -6.27 -3.65
CA TRP A 304 0.60 -6.61 -2.92
C TRP A 304 0.04 -5.39 -2.24
N TRP A 305 -1.22 -5.10 -2.56
CA TRP A 305 -1.99 -4.06 -1.90
C TRP A 305 -2.32 -4.52 -0.49
N HIS A 306 -2.14 -3.66 0.49
CA HIS A 306 -2.39 -4.00 1.87
C HIS A 306 -2.88 -2.79 2.68
N TYR A 307 -3.84 -3.06 3.55
CA TYR A 307 -4.33 -2.17 4.60
C TYR A 307 -4.01 -2.84 5.94
N VAL A 308 -3.53 -2.06 6.90
CA VAL A 308 -3.10 -2.56 8.21
C VAL A 308 -3.77 -1.77 9.32
N GLU A 309 -4.34 -2.48 10.29
CA GLU A 309 -4.97 -1.89 11.47
C GLU A 309 -4.45 -2.53 12.75
N GLY A 310 -3.97 -1.71 13.70
CA GLY A 310 -3.60 -2.17 15.04
C GLY A 310 -4.83 -2.57 15.85
N LEU A 311 -4.96 -3.84 16.21
CA LEU A 311 -6.05 -4.31 17.08
C LEU A 311 -5.75 -4.08 18.57
N ASP A 312 -4.47 -4.08 18.91
CA ASP A 312 -3.97 -3.82 20.25
C ASP A 312 -2.85 -2.76 20.17
N ALA A 313 -2.47 -2.18 21.31
CA ALA A 313 -1.19 -1.49 21.41
C ALA A 313 -0.08 -2.47 20.98
N SER A 314 0.74 -2.06 20.01
CA SER A 314 1.55 -3.01 19.25
C SER A 314 2.94 -2.50 18.92
N VAL A 315 3.86 -3.46 18.75
CA VAL A 315 5.21 -3.24 18.23
C VAL A 315 5.47 -4.25 17.11
N THR A 316 5.85 -3.75 15.93
CA THR A 316 6.16 -4.53 14.73
C THR A 316 7.52 -4.11 14.18
N MET A 317 8.32 -5.07 13.76
CA MET A 317 9.56 -4.81 13.01
C MET A 317 9.33 -5.15 11.55
N THR A 318 9.76 -4.33 10.60
CA THR A 318 9.70 -4.68 9.17
C THR A 318 11.08 -4.72 8.53
N PHE A 319 11.28 -5.57 7.51
CA PHE A 319 12.58 -5.80 6.89
C PHE A 319 12.49 -5.95 5.37
N THR A 320 13.50 -5.41 4.68
CA THR A 320 13.64 -5.32 3.21
C THR A 320 14.93 -5.94 2.70
N ASN A 321 15.85 -6.30 3.59
CA ASN A 321 17.20 -6.77 3.28
C ASN A 321 17.25 -8.28 3.03
N PHE A 322 16.49 -8.78 2.06
CA PHE A 322 16.46 -10.21 1.73
C PHE A 322 17.80 -10.70 1.16
N LEU A 323 18.11 -11.99 1.34
CA LEU A 323 19.24 -12.70 0.69
C LEU A 323 19.12 -12.79 -0.85
N ARG A 324 18.04 -12.26 -1.43
CA ARG A 324 17.79 -12.19 -2.88
C ARG A 324 17.49 -10.74 -3.25
N SER A 325 17.75 -10.40 -4.51
CA SER A 325 17.53 -9.05 -5.03
C SER A 325 16.13 -8.55 -4.72
N ASN A 326 16.05 -7.44 -4.00
CA ASN A 326 14.79 -6.75 -3.68
C ASN A 326 14.61 -5.44 -4.47
N GLU A 327 15.33 -5.32 -5.58
CA GLU A 327 15.49 -4.12 -6.40
C GLU A 327 14.57 -4.15 -7.62
N PHE A 328 13.31 -3.79 -7.45
CA PHE A 328 12.28 -3.93 -8.50
C PHE A 328 11.75 -2.61 -9.05
N SER A 329 12.08 -1.47 -8.43
CA SER A 329 11.61 -0.14 -8.85
C SER A 329 12.49 0.55 -9.89
N ARG A 330 13.62 -0.04 -10.28
CA ARG A 330 14.64 0.58 -11.18
C ARG A 330 14.12 1.02 -12.55
N HIS A 331 12.97 0.51 -12.97
CA HIS A 331 12.33 0.84 -14.25
C HIS A 331 10.96 1.47 -14.08
N TYR A 332 10.56 1.78 -12.84
CA TYR A 332 9.32 2.45 -12.52
C TYR A 332 9.61 3.95 -12.35
N ASP A 333 9.93 4.63 -13.45
CA ASP A 333 10.40 6.03 -13.45
C ASP A 333 9.25 7.05 -13.42
N THR A 334 8.03 6.63 -13.76
CA THR A 334 6.84 7.49 -13.89
C THR A 334 5.96 7.49 -12.64
N TYR A 335 6.49 7.03 -11.51
CA TYR A 335 5.76 6.86 -10.25
C TYR A 335 5.25 8.17 -9.63
N HIS A 336 5.83 9.31 -10.04
CA HIS A 336 5.41 10.66 -9.66
C HIS A 336 4.38 11.28 -10.62
N GLU A 337 4.04 10.59 -11.72
CA GLU A 337 3.24 11.15 -12.82
C GLU A 337 1.75 10.74 -12.78
N LEU A 338 1.34 10.02 -11.73
CA LEU A 338 -0.05 9.60 -11.49
C LEU A 338 -0.77 10.54 -10.51
#